data_AF-A7T770-F1
#
_entry.id   AF-A7T770-F1
#
_cell.length_a   1.000
_cell.length_b   1.000
_cell.length_c   1.000
_cell.angle_alpha   90.00
_cell.angle_beta   90.00
_cell.angle_gamma   90.00
#
_symmetry.space_group_name_H-M   'P 1'
#
loop_
_entity.id
_entity.type
_entity.pdbx_description
1 polymer ?
#
loop_
_entity_poly.entity_id
_entity_poly.type
_entity_poly.pdbx_seq_one_letter_code
_entity_poly.pdbx_strand_id
1 'polypeptide(L)' 'HPDPKVMQINITGFLQAKNARIFMGELWELLVSAQENIGGIPTEFLEKKKEEIKQR' A
#
# COMPACT_ATOMS: atom_id res chain seq x y z
N HIS A 1 -12.50 7.81 8.38
CA HIS A 1 -11.80 6.58 8.00
C HIS A 1 -12.10 6.32 6.53
N PRO A 2 -11.10 6.10 5.67
CA PRO A 2 -11.33 5.75 4.27
C PRO A 2 -12.05 4.40 4.16
N ASP A 3 -13.02 4.30 3.24
CA ASP A 3 -13.71 3.05 2.93
C ASP A 3 -13.00 2.34 1.75
N PRO A 4 -12.40 1.16 1.97
CA PRO A 4 -11.68 0.44 0.91
C PRO A 4 -12.58 0.07 -0.27
N LYS A 5 -13.89 -0.16 -0.05
CA LYS A 5 -14.84 -0.47 -1.12
C LYS A 5 -15.05 0.73 -2.03
N VAL A 6 -15.21 1.92 -1.47
CA VAL A 6 -15.38 3.16 -2.24
C VAL A 6 -14.13 3.45 -3.06
N MET A 7 -12.94 3.29 -2.47
CA MET A 7 -11.68 3.46 -3.19
C MET A 7 -11.56 2.48 -4.36
N GLN A 8 -11.88 1.21 -4.15
CA GLN A 8 -11.83 0.20 -5.21
C GLN A 8 -12.79 0.51 -6.35
N ILE A 9 -14.02 0.94 -6.06
CA ILE A 9 -15.00 1.34 -7.09
C ILE A 9 -14.45 2.50 -7.92
N ASN A 10 -13.92 3.53 -7.26
CA ASN A 10 -13.41 4.72 -7.93
C ASN A 10 -12.23 4.41 -8.86
N ILE A 11 -11.33 3.50 -8.47
CA ILE A 11 -10.15 3.16 -9.27
C ILE A 11 -10.40 2.07 -10.32
N THR A 12 -11.50 1.31 -10.19
CA THR A 12 -11.86 0.24 -11.15
C THR A 12 -12.09 0.75 -12.55
N GLY A 13 -12.66 1.94 -12.72
CA GLY A 13 -12.86 2.55 -14.04
C GLY A 13 -11.55 2.83 -14.78
N PHE A 14 -10.45 3.03 -14.05
CA PHE A 14 -9.13 3.30 -14.61
C PHE A 14 -8.31 2.02 -14.80
N LEU A 15 -8.25 1.17 -13.77
CA LEU A 15 -7.37 -0.01 -13.76
C LEU A 15 -8.00 -1.27 -14.37
N GLN A 16 -9.30 -1.26 -14.66
CA GLN A 16 -10.12 -2.44 -14.93
C GLN A 16 -10.25 -3.35 -13.69
N ALA A 17 -11.31 -4.16 -13.64
CA ALA A 17 -11.71 -4.88 -12.42
C ALA A 17 -10.61 -5.76 -11.80
N LYS A 18 -9.86 -6.50 -12.63
CA LYS A 18 -8.79 -7.39 -12.16
C LYS A 18 -7.66 -6.61 -11.49
N ASN A 19 -7.12 -5.60 -12.17
CA ASN A 19 -5.95 -4.88 -11.65
C ASN A 19 -6.35 -3.98 -10.49
N ALA A 20 -7.56 -3.41 -10.49
CA ALA A 20 -8.07 -2.64 -9.37
C ALA A 20 -8.14 -3.46 -8.08
N ARG A 21 -8.58 -4.72 -8.17
CA ARG A 21 -8.59 -5.64 -7.02
C ARG A 21 -7.19 -5.93 -6.49
N ILE A 22 -6.24 -6.22 -7.39
CA ILE A 22 -4.85 -6.53 -7.01
C ILE A 22 -4.21 -5.30 -6.36
N PHE A 23 -4.29 -4.15 -7.04
CA PHE A 23 -3.75 -2.88 -6.58
C PHE A 23 -4.31 -2.48 -5.21
N MET A 24 -5.63 -2.57 -5.02
CA MET A 24 -6.23 -2.23 -3.73
C MET A 24 -5.84 -3.19 -2.61
N GLY A 25 -5.58 -4.47 -2.91
CA GLY A 25 -5.05 -5.42 -1.93
C GLY A 25 -3.66 -5.00 -1.43
N GLU A 26 -2.73 -4.81 -2.37
CA GLU A 26 -1.35 -4.39 -2.07
C GLU A 26 -1.31 -3.03 -1.36
N LEU A 27 -2.11 -2.06 -1.84
CA LEU A 27 -2.21 -0.75 -1.20
C LEU A 27 -2.74 -0.84 0.23
N TRP A 28 -3.77 -1.65 0.47
CA TRP A 28 -4.38 -1.74 1.79
C TRP A 28 -3.44 -2.38 2.81
N GLU A 29 -2.67 -3.40 2.42
CA GLU A 29 -1.63 -4.00 3.25
C GLU A 29 -0.56 -2.97 3.65
N LEU A 30 -0.10 -2.13 2.71
CA LEU A 30 0.83 -1.05 2.99
C LEU A 30 0.25 -0.01 3.96
N LEU A 31 -1.01 0.38 3.78
CA LEU A 31 -1.67 1.36 4.64
C LEU A 31 -1.84 0.83 6.07
N VAL A 32 -2.23 -0.43 6.25
CA VAL A 32 -2.30 -1.06 7.57
C VAL A 32 -0.93 -1.10 8.23
N SER A 33 0.10 -1.52 7.50
CA SER A 33 1.49 -1.53 8.02
C SER A 33 1.96 -0.13 8.43
N ALA A 34 1.61 0.90 7.67
CA ALA A 34 1.94 2.28 8.00
C ALA A 34 1.25 2.77 9.28
N GLN A 35 -0.01 2.36 9.51
CA GLN A 35 -0.77 2.74 10.71
C GLN A 35 -0.19 2.15 12.00
N GLU A 36 0.42 0.97 11.93
CA GLU A 36 1.07 0.32 13.07
C GLU A 36 2.43 0.95 13.41
N ASN A 37 2.97 1.80 12.52
CA ASN A 37 4.27 2.44 12.69
C ASN A 37 4.12 3.89 13.15
N ILE A 38 4.91 4.30 14.15
CA ILE A 38 4.93 5.67 14.68
C ILE A 38 5.22 6.70 13.58
N GLY A 39 6.04 6.35 12.59
CA GLY A 39 6.39 7.24 11.48
C GLY A 39 5.34 7.36 10.38
N GLY A 40 4.27 6.55 10.40
CA GLY A 40 3.31 6.48 9.30
C GLY A 40 3.91 5.91 8.00
N ILE A 41 5.00 5.15 8.10
CA ILE A 41 5.72 4.56 6.96
C ILE A 41 5.55 3.04 7.04
N PRO A 42 5.16 2.36 5.94
CA PRO A 42 5.10 0.91 5.90
C PRO A 42 6.45 0.28 6.26
N THR A 43 6.43 -0.80 7.04
CA THR A 43 7.65 -1.50 7.48
C THR A 43 8.46 -2.02 6.29
N GLU A 44 7.80 -2.48 5.23
CA GLU A 44 8.45 -2.94 4.00
C GLU A 44 9.35 -1.86 3.39
N PHE A 45 8.91 -0.60 3.39
CA PHE A 45 9.70 0.51 2.83
C PHE A 45 10.91 0.85 3.70
N LEU A 46 10.77 0.74 5.03
CA LEU A 46 11.89 0.94 5.95
C LEU A 46 12.96 -0.15 5.78
N GLU A 47 12.56 -1.41 5.71
CA GLU A 47 13.48 -2.53 5.52
C GLU A 47 14.16 -2.47 4.15
N LYS A 48 13.41 -2.18 3.09
CA LYS A 48 13.98 -1.97 1.75
C LYS A 48 15.01 -0.85 1.76
N LYS A 49 14.74 0.27 2.45
CA LYS A 49 15.69 1.38 2.54
C LYS A 49 16.96 1.01 3.33
N LYS A 50 16.82 0.25 4.41
CA LYS A 50 17.97 -0.26 5.18
C LYS A 50 18.86 -1.15 4.33
N GLU A 51 18.26 -2.03 3.52
CA GLU A 51 19.00 -2.93 2.63
C GLU A 51 19.72 -2.17 1.52
N GLU A 52 19.06 -1.19 0.88
CA GLU A 52 19.70 -0.29 -0.09
C GLU A 52 20.94 0.43 0.47
N ILE A 53 20.93 0.78 1.75
CA ILE A 53 22.07 1.43 2.42
C ILE A 53 23.18 0.43 2.72
N LYS A 54 22.86 -0.81 3.11
CA LYS A 54 23.85 -1.87 3.38
C LYS A 54 24.61 -2.32 2.13
N GLN A 55 23.97 -2.27 0.96
CA GLN A 55 24.57 -2.67 -0.32
C GLN A 55 25.42 -1.56 -0.97
N ARG A 56 25.55 -0.39 -0.33
CA ARG A 56 26.42 0.72 -0.75
C ARG A 56 27.75 0.67 -0.01
#